data_AF-A0A7C7UZK5-F1
#
_entry.id   AF-A0A7C7UZK5-F1
#
_cell.length_a   1.000
_cell.length_b   1.000
_cell.length_c   1.000
_cell.angle_alpha   90.00
_cell.angle_beta   90.00
_cell.angle_gamma   90.00
#
_symmetry.space_group_name_H-M   'P 1'
#
loop_
_entity.id
_entity.type
_entity.pdbx_description
1 polymer ?
#
loop_
_entity_poly.entity_id
_entity_poly.type
_entity_poly.pdbx_seq_one_letter_code
_entity_poly.pdbx_strand_id
1 'polypeptide(L)' 'MAITMKDVAARAGVSIKTVSRVVNDQGEISDETRQRVQRAIEELGY' A
#
# COMPACT_ATOMS: atom_id res chain seq x y z
N MET A 1 -11.45 -15.20 -1.95
CA MET A 1 -10.17 -14.67 -2.47
C MET A 1 -9.66 -13.67 -1.46
N ALA A 2 -8.48 -13.90 -0.89
CA ALA A 2 -7.84 -12.95 0.02
C ALA A 2 -7.13 -11.89 -0.82
N ILE A 3 -7.28 -10.63 -0.42
CA ILE A 3 -6.59 -9.52 -1.07
C ILE A 3 -5.12 -9.58 -0.68
N THR A 4 -4.24 -9.42 -1.65
CA THR A 4 -2.80 -9.50 -1.43
C THR A 4 -2.16 -8.12 -1.46
N MET A 5 -0.96 -8.00 -0.89
CA MET A 5 -0.16 -6.76 -1.00
C MET A 5 0.12 -6.38 -2.46
N LYS A 6 0.06 -7.34 -3.40
CA LYS A 6 0.15 -7.10 -4.84
C LYS A 6 -1.03 -6.29 -5.37
N ASP A 7 -2.24 -6.62 -4.91
CA ASP A 7 -3.47 -5.94 -5.32
C ASP A 7 -3.49 -4.52 -4.77
N VAL A 8 -3.10 -4.36 -3.50
CA VAL A 8 -2.91 -3.04 -2.86
C VAL A 8 -1.88 -2.21 -3.62
N ALA A 9 -0.74 -2.80 -3.99
CA ALA A 9 0.32 -2.11 -4.73
C ALA A 9 -0.15 -1.65 -6.11
N ALA A 10 -0.82 -2.53 -6.86
CA ALA A 10 -1.39 -2.22 -8.16
C ALA A 10 -2.43 -1.09 -8.06
N ARG A 11 -3.27 -1.11 -7.03
CA ARG A 11 -4.33 -0.12 -6.83
C ARG A 11 -3.83 1.24 -6.33
N ALA A 12 -2.82 1.23 -5.46
CA ALA A 12 -2.16 2.44 -4.97
C ALA A 12 -1.17 3.04 -6.00
N GLY A 13 -0.87 2.33 -7.09
CA GLY A 13 0.07 2.77 -8.11
C GLY A 13 1.53 2.74 -7.63
N VAL A 14 1.86 1.84 -6.72
CA VAL A 14 3.19 1.72 -6.11
C VAL A 14 3.75 0.32 -6.27
N SER A 15 5.04 0.16 -5.97
CA SER A 15 5.65 -1.17 -5.92
C SER A 15 5.20 -1.95 -4.67
N ILE A 16 5.17 -3.29 -4.75
CA ILE A 16 4.96 -4.16 -3.57
C ILE A 16 5.97 -3.82 -2.47
N LYS A 17 7.22 -3.49 -2.85
CA LYS A 17 8.26 -3.03 -1.92
C LYS A 17 7.86 -1.76 -1.17
N THR A 18 7.15 -0.84 -1.83
CA THR A 18 6.63 0.38 -1.19
C THR A 18 5.50 0.05 -0.22
N VAL A 19 4.58 -0.83 -0.59
CA VAL A 19 3.53 -1.31 0.35
C VAL A 19 4.17 -2.00 1.55
N SER A 20 5.15 -2.86 1.34
CA SER A 20 5.90 -3.51 2.41
C SER A 20 6.58 -2.49 3.33
N ARG A 21 7.19 -1.45 2.76
CA ARG A 21 7.76 -0.33 3.52
C ARG A 21 6.70 0.43 4.32
N VAL A 22 5.54 0.73 3.74
CA VAL A 22 4.43 1.42 4.45
C VAL A 22 3.92 0.56 5.61
N VAL A 23 3.70 -0.74 5.37
CA VAL A 23 3.18 -1.67 6.38
C VAL A 23 4.17 -1.90 7.52
N ASN A 24 5.48 -1.96 7.22
CA ASN A 24 6.53 -2.12 8.23
C ASN A 24 7.02 -0.79 8.81
N ASP A 25 6.40 0.33 8.41
CA ASP A 25 6.85 1.69 8.75
C ASP A 25 8.35 1.93 8.49
N GLN A 26 8.87 1.32 7.42
CA GLN A 26 10.29 1.33 7.08
C GLN A 26 10.61 2.30 5.95
N GLY A 27 11.39 3.32 6.29
CA GLY A 27 11.96 4.29 5.36
C GLY A 27 11.12 5.56 5.22
N GLU A 28 11.74 6.59 4.64
CA GLU A 28 11.04 7.83 4.30
C GLU A 28 10.12 7.59 3.10
N ILE A 29 8.83 7.45 3.39
CA ILE A 29 7.76 7.39 2.41
C ILE A 29 6.98 8.68 2.55
N SER A 30 6.79 9.38 1.44
CA SER A 30 5.99 10.61 1.44
C SER A 30 4.57 10.34 1.94
N ASP A 31 4.01 11.28 2.70
CA ASP A 31 2.66 11.17 3.24
C ASP A 31 1.60 10.91 2.15
N GLU A 32 1.80 11.48 0.95
CA GLU A 32 0.95 11.20 -0.22
C GLU A 32 0.91 9.71 -0.56
N THR A 33 2.08 9.05 -0.57
CA THR A 33 2.19 7.63 -0.90
C THR A 33 1.57 6.77 0.18
N ARG A 34 1.78 7.13 1.46
CA ARG A 34 1.12 6.47 2.59
C ARG A 34 -0.39 6.58 2.49
N GLN A 35 -0.94 7.76 2.20
CA GLN A 35 -2.38 7.95 2.02
C GLN A 35 -2.93 7.16 0.84
N ARG A 36 -2.22 7.08 -0.30
CA ARG A 36 -2.65 6.24 -1.43
C ARG A 36 -2.72 4.76 -1.06
N VAL A 37 -1.72 4.25 -0.34
CA VAL A 37 -1.71 2.86 0.12
C VAL A 37 -2.82 2.61 1.13
N GLN A 38 -3.02 3.52 2.09
CA GLN A 38 -4.09 3.43 3.08
C GLN A 38 -5.47 3.39 2.40
N ARG A 39 -5.72 4.30 1.45
CA ARG A 39 -6.96 4.29 0.67
C ARG A 39 -7.14 3.00 -0.12
N ALA A 40 -6.07 2.50 -0.75
CA ALA A 40 -6.15 1.24 -1.49
C ALA A 40 -6.48 0.06 -0.56
N ILE A 41 -5.92 0.03 0.66
CA ILE A 41 -6.25 -0.97 1.69
C ILE A 41 -7.74 -0.88 2.06
N GLU A 42 -8.24 0.33 2.35
CA GLU A 42 -9.65 0.57 2.69
C GLU A 42 -10.61 0.22 1.55
N GLU A 43 -10.29 0.62 0.31
CA GLU A 43 -11.11 0.34 -0.88
C GLU A 43 -11.16 -1.15 -1.22
N LEU A 44 -10.07 -1.87 -0.95
CA LEU A 44 -9.99 -3.30 -1.17
C LEU A 44 -10.61 -4.06 0.02
N GLY A 45 -10.61 -3.52 1.24
CA GLY A 45 -11.05 -4.22 2.43
C GLY A 45 -10.00 -5.21 2.95
N TYR A 46 -8.72 -4.83 2.82
CA TYR A 46 -7.58 -5.55 3.37
C TYR A 46 -7.40 -5.29 4.88
#